data_AF-A0A0N9N6G0-F1
#
_entry.id   AF-A0A0N9N6G0-F1
#
_cell.length_a   1.000
_cell.length_b   1.000
_cell.length_c   1.000
_cell.angle_alpha   90.00
_cell.angle_beta   90.00
_cell.angle_gamma   90.00
#
_symmetry.space_group_name_H-M   'P 1'
#
loop_
_entity.id
_entity.type
_entity.pdbx_description
1 polymer ?
#
loop_
_entity_poly.entity_id
_entity_poly.type
_entity_poly.pdbx_seq_one_letter_code
_entity_poly.pdbx_strand_id
1 'polypeptide(L)'
;MSVIKHDERDVRSFVLVCLCRLIVKTLLSILPVSERMLGRLAVLDEWAGRDRRTIPGVTAERSAIAGVPVDRITPDLIDDPRTVVLYLHGGAFIACGLNTHRAVASTVARDLAVPLVNVEYRQCPQVGVGTSIRDAYAVYRALRASADVDRIVVAGDSAGGYLAAKIVDYAARDGLAGPDAYIGFSPLLNLSPDAKRSSKHDAMLPVDRLEELRPFYERGPEPLDGSLDATADDVARHFPPVVLICARDEALQKDALDLRDGLDRHGIPNEIHLYAGQIHAFPAAVSNSTQAKDAVRVATAFVRDALAEAGRADAASA
;
A
#
# COMPACT_ATOMS: atom_id res chain seq x y z
N MET A 1 -7.72 -19.80 2.37
CA MET A 1 -8.23 -19.14 3.60
C MET A 1 -9.45 -18.25 3.31
N SER A 2 -10.08 -17.60 4.32
CA SER A 2 -11.42 -17.00 4.21
C SER A 2 -11.48 -15.65 3.50
N VAL A 3 -12.42 -15.50 2.56
CA VAL A 3 -12.88 -14.18 2.08
C VAL A 3 -13.92 -13.65 3.06
N ILE A 4 -13.59 -12.58 3.78
CA ILE A 4 -14.44 -11.99 4.81
C ILE A 4 -15.16 -10.78 4.22
N LYS A 5 -16.49 -10.73 4.35
CA LYS A 5 -17.31 -9.64 3.81
C LYS A 5 -17.81 -8.77 4.94
N HIS A 6 -17.64 -7.46 4.78
CA HIS A 6 -18.16 -6.45 5.69
C HIS A 6 -19.30 -5.70 4.98
N ASP A 7 -20.54 -6.01 5.36
CA ASP A 7 -21.74 -5.52 4.66
C ASP A 7 -22.33 -4.22 5.23
N GLU A 8 -21.77 -3.72 6.33
CA GLU A 8 -22.21 -2.46 6.92
C GLU A 8 -21.99 -1.29 5.96
N ARG A 9 -23.07 -0.55 5.70
CA ARG A 9 -23.06 0.65 4.86
C ARG A 9 -23.49 1.83 5.70
N ASP A 10 -22.71 2.90 5.63
CA ASP A 10 -23.13 4.17 6.20
C ASP A 10 -23.53 5.18 5.11
N VAL A 11 -24.39 6.13 5.48
CA VAL A 11 -24.93 7.15 4.57
C VAL A 11 -23.84 8.08 4.04
N ARG A 12 -22.81 8.39 4.84
CA ARG A 12 -21.69 9.25 4.42
C ARG A 12 -20.82 8.56 3.37
N SER A 13 -20.48 7.28 3.56
CA SER A 13 -19.80 6.45 2.56
C SER A 13 -20.63 6.30 1.29
N PHE A 14 -21.95 6.13 1.40
CA PHE A 14 -22.83 6.12 0.22
C PHE A 14 -22.77 7.43 -0.57
N VAL A 15 -22.87 8.58 0.13
CA VAL A 15 -22.76 9.92 -0.50
C VAL A 15 -21.37 10.10 -1.12
N LEU A 16 -20.31 9.71 -0.42
CA LEU A 16 -18.94 9.77 -0.92
C LEU A 16 -18.75 8.94 -2.20
N VAL A 17 -19.21 7.68 -2.20
CA VAL A 17 -19.18 6.80 -3.38
C VAL A 17 -19.88 7.47 -4.56
N CYS A 18 -21.06 8.07 -4.33
CA CYS A 18 -21.79 8.79 -5.37
C CYS A 18 -21.00 10.01 -5.90
N LEU A 19 -20.43 10.82 -5.00
CA LEU A 19 -19.64 12.00 -5.38
C LEU A 19 -18.36 11.61 -6.14
N CYS A 20 -17.62 10.61 -5.67
CA CYS A 20 -16.45 10.07 -6.36
C CYS A 20 -16.80 9.59 -7.76
N ARG A 21 -17.91 8.83 -7.89
CA ARG A 21 -18.35 8.30 -9.18
C ARG A 21 -18.77 9.40 -10.15
N LEU A 22 -19.46 10.43 -9.67
CA LEU A 22 -19.97 11.51 -10.52
C LEU A 22 -18.90 12.55 -10.86
N ILE A 23 -17.95 12.81 -9.96
CA ILE A 23 -16.96 13.89 -10.11
C ILE A 23 -15.58 13.31 -10.43
N VAL A 24 -14.98 12.55 -9.49
CA VAL A 24 -13.60 12.08 -9.60
C VAL A 24 -13.43 11.15 -10.79
N LYS A 25 -14.24 10.08 -10.86
CA LYS A 25 -14.15 9.11 -11.96
C LYS A 25 -14.42 9.77 -13.30
N THR A 26 -15.43 10.64 -13.39
CA THR A 26 -15.73 11.39 -14.61
C THR A 26 -14.54 12.23 -15.06
N LEU A 27 -13.96 13.03 -14.16
CA LEU A 27 -12.79 13.88 -14.47
C LEU A 27 -11.60 13.03 -14.93
N LEU A 28 -11.27 11.96 -14.22
CA LEU A 28 -10.19 11.04 -14.61
C LEU A 28 -10.46 10.34 -15.95
N SER A 29 -11.73 10.15 -16.33
CA SER A 29 -12.12 9.51 -17.59
C SER A 29 -12.12 10.45 -18.79
N ILE A 30 -12.17 11.77 -18.60
CA ILE A 30 -12.24 12.75 -19.70
C ILE A 30 -10.96 13.57 -19.86
N LEU A 31 -10.18 13.74 -18.79
CA LEU A 31 -8.96 14.53 -18.86
C LEU A 31 -7.88 13.79 -19.66
N PRO A 32 -7.10 14.52 -20.48
CA PRO A 32 -6.03 13.91 -21.25
C PRO A 32 -4.86 13.55 -20.34
N VAL A 33 -4.40 12.29 -20.43
CA VAL A 33 -3.17 11.84 -19.78
C VAL A 33 -1.99 12.53 -20.46
N SER A 34 -1.41 13.50 -19.76
CA SER A 34 -0.31 14.33 -20.24
C SER A 34 0.57 14.78 -19.08
N GLU A 35 1.85 15.07 -19.31
CA GLU A 35 2.77 15.52 -18.25
C GLU A 35 2.23 16.71 -17.46
N ARG A 36 1.60 17.66 -18.15
CA ARG A 36 1.01 18.85 -17.52
C ARG A 36 -0.15 18.49 -16.59
N MET A 37 -1.00 17.54 -16.99
CA MET A 37 -2.11 17.07 -16.16
C MET A 37 -1.58 16.28 -14.96
N LEU A 38 -0.63 15.37 -15.18
CA LEU A 38 -0.03 14.55 -14.13
C LEU A 38 0.71 15.42 -13.11
N GLY A 39 1.48 16.42 -13.55
CA GLY A 39 2.15 17.37 -12.67
C GLY A 39 1.20 18.21 -11.80
N ARG A 40 -0.04 18.45 -12.25
CA ARG A 40 -1.07 19.11 -11.41
C ARG A 40 -1.60 18.19 -10.31
N LEU A 41 -1.66 16.88 -10.54
CA LEU A 41 -2.07 15.92 -9.51
C LEU A 41 -1.00 15.78 -8.42
N ALA A 42 0.29 15.93 -8.76
CA ALA A 42 1.38 15.91 -7.78
C ALA A 42 1.24 17.02 -6.71
N VAL A 43 0.67 18.18 -7.06
CA VAL A 43 0.43 19.30 -6.12
C VAL A 43 -0.58 18.96 -5.01
N LEU A 44 -1.36 17.88 -5.16
CA LEU A 44 -2.31 17.44 -4.13
C LEU A 44 -1.63 17.18 -2.78
N ASP A 45 -0.43 16.60 -2.79
CA ASP A 45 0.28 16.32 -1.54
C ASP A 45 0.81 17.59 -0.86
N GLU A 46 1.32 18.54 -1.64
CA GLU A 46 1.73 19.85 -1.14
C GLU A 46 0.56 20.61 -0.49
N TRP A 47 -0.63 20.52 -1.10
CA TRP A 47 -1.83 21.12 -0.52
C TRP A 47 -2.23 20.45 0.80
N ALA A 48 -2.18 19.12 0.87
CA ALA A 48 -2.42 18.37 2.10
C ALA A 48 -1.40 18.70 3.19
N GLY A 49 -0.14 18.97 2.82
CA GLY A 49 0.94 19.35 3.73
C GLY A 49 0.75 20.68 4.48
N ARG A 50 -0.30 21.46 4.17
CA ARG A 50 -0.69 22.65 4.96
C ARG A 50 -1.16 22.28 6.37
N ASP A 51 -1.74 21.09 6.54
CA ASP A 51 -2.04 20.52 7.86
C ASP A 51 -1.05 19.39 8.16
N ARG A 52 -0.05 19.70 8.98
CA ARG A 52 1.01 18.74 9.35
C ARG A 52 0.64 17.89 10.58
N ARG A 53 -0.56 18.07 11.13
CA ARG A 53 -0.97 17.34 12.34
C ARG A 53 -1.09 15.86 12.04
N THR A 54 -0.52 15.07 12.93
CA THR A 54 -0.80 13.65 13.07
C THR A 54 -2.11 13.45 13.83
N ILE A 55 -2.58 12.22 13.90
CA ILE A 55 -3.64 11.85 14.84
C ILE A 55 -3.11 11.97 16.30
N PRO A 56 -3.98 12.16 17.31
CA PRO A 56 -3.56 12.18 18.71
C PRO A 56 -2.78 10.93 19.10
N GLY A 57 -1.74 11.10 19.92
CA GLY A 57 -0.90 10.01 20.42
C GLY A 57 0.17 9.51 19.45
N VAL A 58 0.46 10.28 18.40
CA VAL A 58 1.47 9.94 17.38
C VAL A 58 2.24 11.19 17.00
N THR A 59 3.55 11.06 16.81
CA THR A 59 4.44 12.11 16.29
C THR A 59 4.97 11.72 14.92
N ALA A 60 5.30 12.72 14.09
CA ALA A 60 5.90 12.50 12.78
C ALA A 60 7.08 13.47 12.58
N GLU A 61 8.24 12.92 12.23
CA GLU A 61 9.46 13.67 11.98
C GLU A 61 9.98 13.39 10.55
N ARG A 62 10.36 14.44 9.84
CA ARG A 62 11.00 14.32 8.52
C ARG A 62 12.44 13.84 8.69
N SER A 63 12.83 12.84 7.93
CA SER A 63 14.18 12.27 7.94
C SER A 63 14.57 11.79 6.55
N ALA A 64 15.69 11.08 6.44
CA ALA A 64 16.08 10.36 5.23
C ALA A 64 16.71 9.02 5.60
N ILE A 65 16.41 7.98 4.83
CA ILE A 65 17.01 6.64 4.96
C ILE A 65 17.54 6.24 3.59
N ALA A 66 18.81 5.84 3.52
CA ALA A 66 19.50 5.55 2.25
C ALA A 66 19.41 6.70 1.21
N GLY A 67 19.35 7.96 1.67
CA GLY A 67 19.20 9.14 0.81
C GLY A 67 17.78 9.39 0.29
N VAL A 68 16.81 8.53 0.64
CA VAL A 68 15.39 8.70 0.31
C VAL A 68 14.69 9.43 1.45
N PRO A 69 13.96 10.54 1.19
CA PRO A 69 13.21 11.23 2.23
C PRO A 69 12.08 10.36 2.80
N VAL A 70 11.86 10.46 4.11
CA VAL A 70 10.82 9.71 4.82
C VAL A 70 10.17 10.55 5.91
N ASP A 71 8.95 10.18 6.30
CA ASP A 71 8.39 10.54 7.61
C ASP A 71 8.61 9.35 8.56
N ARG A 72 9.35 9.57 9.66
CA ARG A 72 9.41 8.67 10.80
C ARG A 72 8.23 8.96 11.71
N ILE A 73 7.33 8.00 11.83
CA ILE A 73 6.09 8.09 12.58
C ILE A 73 6.23 7.24 13.84
N THR A 74 6.07 7.87 14.99
CA THR A 74 6.31 7.25 16.30
C THR A 74 5.06 7.40 17.17
N PRO A 75 4.35 6.31 17.51
CA PRO A 75 3.25 6.37 18.47
C PRO A 75 3.77 6.57 19.90
N ASP A 76 2.95 7.16 20.77
CA ASP A 76 3.32 7.39 22.19
C ASP A 76 3.50 6.08 22.97
N LEU A 77 2.77 5.03 22.55
CA LEU A 77 2.88 3.68 23.08
C LEU A 77 3.56 2.79 22.03
N ILE A 78 4.69 2.20 22.41
CA ILE A 78 5.44 1.25 21.60
C ILE A 78 5.59 -0.03 22.41
N ASP A 79 4.98 -1.11 21.92
CA ASP A 79 5.05 -2.44 22.53
C ASP A 79 6.27 -3.22 22.00
N ASP A 80 6.60 -3.03 20.71
CA ASP A 80 7.77 -3.64 20.06
C ASP A 80 8.57 -2.58 19.29
N PRO A 81 9.65 -2.03 19.89
CA PRO A 81 10.47 -1.02 19.23
C PRO A 81 11.38 -1.58 18.13
N ARG A 82 11.54 -2.90 18.03
CA ARG A 82 12.42 -3.57 17.04
C ARG A 82 11.64 -4.07 15.83
N THR A 83 10.32 -3.99 15.85
CA THR A 83 9.48 -4.12 14.66
C THR A 83 9.24 -2.73 14.05
N VAL A 84 9.36 -2.60 12.73
CA VAL A 84 9.03 -1.36 12.01
C VAL A 84 8.07 -1.63 10.87
N VAL A 85 7.13 -0.73 10.64
CA VAL A 85 6.31 -0.74 9.42
C VAL A 85 6.95 0.15 8.36
N LEU A 86 7.18 -0.37 7.16
CA LEU A 86 7.56 0.39 5.98
C LEU A 86 6.32 0.64 5.13
N TYR A 87 5.78 1.86 5.18
CA TYR A 87 4.56 2.25 4.47
C TYR A 87 4.89 2.96 3.15
N LEU A 88 4.25 2.50 2.07
CA LEU A 88 4.36 3.07 0.73
C LEU A 88 2.99 3.58 0.30
N HIS A 89 2.88 4.88 0.05
CA HIS A 89 1.62 5.52 -0.28
C HIS A 89 1.10 5.16 -1.67
N GLY A 90 -0.21 5.28 -1.88
CA GLY A 90 -0.82 5.17 -3.20
C GLY A 90 -0.70 6.45 -4.05
N GLY A 91 -1.57 6.56 -5.06
CA GLY A 91 -1.60 7.72 -5.96
C GLY A 91 -1.09 7.44 -7.38
N ALA A 92 -1.23 6.19 -7.85
CA ALA A 92 -0.89 5.77 -9.22
C ALA A 92 0.56 6.05 -9.66
N PHE A 93 1.49 6.15 -8.69
CA PHE A 93 2.88 6.59 -8.90
C PHE A 93 3.03 8.02 -9.41
N ILE A 94 2.00 8.86 -9.28
CA ILE A 94 1.94 10.22 -9.88
C ILE A 94 1.60 11.29 -8.84
N ALA A 95 0.70 10.95 -7.93
CA ALA A 95 0.12 11.86 -6.96
C ALA A 95 0.31 11.34 -5.53
N CYS A 96 -0.17 12.13 -4.56
CA CYS A 96 -0.03 11.81 -3.15
C CYS A 96 1.43 11.78 -2.69
N GLY A 97 1.65 11.43 -1.44
CA GLY A 97 2.93 11.61 -0.77
C GLY A 97 2.80 11.40 0.73
N LEU A 98 3.82 11.85 1.45
CA LEU A 98 3.87 11.72 2.90
C LEU A 98 2.71 12.45 3.59
N ASN A 99 2.25 13.59 3.07
CA ASN A 99 1.25 14.40 3.76
C ASN A 99 -0.16 13.81 3.64
N THR A 100 -0.54 13.38 2.44
CA THR A 100 -1.83 12.74 2.15
C THR A 100 -2.01 11.43 2.90
N HIS A 101 -0.93 10.69 3.15
CA HIS A 101 -0.98 9.37 3.80
C HIS A 101 -0.58 9.37 5.27
N ARG A 102 -0.19 10.52 5.84
CA ARG A 102 0.21 10.61 7.26
C ARG A 102 -0.86 10.08 8.19
N ALA A 103 -2.14 10.36 7.94
CA ALA A 103 -3.23 9.94 8.82
C ALA A 103 -3.40 8.41 8.88
N VAL A 104 -3.40 7.72 7.73
CA VAL A 104 -3.51 6.25 7.70
C VAL A 104 -2.24 5.61 8.27
N ALA A 105 -1.06 6.12 7.90
CA ALA A 105 0.21 5.65 8.43
C ALA A 105 0.29 5.80 9.95
N SER A 106 -0.10 6.96 10.51
CA SER A 106 -0.18 7.15 11.96
C SER A 106 -1.19 6.22 12.63
N THR A 107 -2.30 5.90 11.97
CA THR A 107 -3.31 4.97 12.51
C THR A 107 -2.76 3.55 12.56
N VAL A 108 -2.06 3.10 11.51
CA VAL A 108 -1.37 1.80 11.47
C VAL A 108 -0.30 1.72 12.56
N ALA A 109 0.56 2.73 12.67
CA ALA A 109 1.63 2.78 13.68
C ALA A 109 1.08 2.69 15.10
N ARG A 110 0.04 3.50 15.40
CA ARG A 110 -0.64 3.50 16.71
C ARG A 110 -1.30 2.17 17.01
N ASP A 111 -2.03 1.60 16.06
CA ASP A 111 -2.82 0.39 16.32
C ASP A 111 -1.93 -0.86 16.41
N LEU A 112 -0.77 -0.89 15.75
CA LEU A 112 0.26 -1.91 15.97
C LEU A 112 1.14 -1.64 17.19
N ALA A 113 1.17 -0.40 17.70
CA ALA A 113 2.10 0.05 18.73
C ALA A 113 3.58 -0.18 18.34
N VAL A 114 3.93 0.20 17.10
CA VAL A 114 5.30 0.09 16.57
C VAL A 114 5.69 1.34 15.78
N PRO A 115 7.00 1.65 15.65
CA PRO A 115 7.49 2.67 14.74
C PRO A 115 7.09 2.40 13.28
N LEU A 116 6.89 3.48 12.50
CA LEU A 116 6.60 3.40 11.08
C LEU A 116 7.46 4.38 10.27
N VAL A 117 7.92 3.94 9.12
CA VAL A 117 8.63 4.73 8.11
C VAL A 117 7.72 4.86 6.89
N ASN A 118 7.23 6.08 6.63
CA ASN A 118 6.47 6.40 5.41
C ASN A 118 7.44 6.98 4.38
N VAL A 119 7.46 6.44 3.15
CA VAL A 119 8.51 6.73 2.16
C VAL A 119 8.05 7.73 1.10
N GLU A 120 8.84 8.78 0.88
CA GLU A 120 8.63 9.77 -0.20
C GLU A 120 9.40 9.33 -1.46
N TYR A 121 8.95 8.23 -2.05
CA TYR A 121 9.60 7.68 -3.24
C TYR A 121 9.37 8.59 -4.46
N ARG A 122 10.31 8.61 -5.41
CA ARG A 122 10.18 9.45 -6.62
C ARG A 122 9.11 8.90 -7.55
N GLN A 123 8.40 9.81 -8.22
CA GLN A 123 7.16 9.53 -8.96
C GLN A 123 7.19 9.99 -10.43
N CYS A 124 6.24 9.49 -11.20
CA CYS A 124 5.90 9.96 -12.55
C CYS A 124 5.30 11.38 -12.51
N PRO A 125 5.46 12.18 -13.59
CA PRO A 125 6.19 11.86 -14.81
C PRO A 125 7.71 12.16 -14.74
N GLN A 126 8.25 12.60 -13.60
CA GLN A 126 9.67 12.96 -13.47
C GLN A 126 10.57 11.74 -13.61
N VAL A 127 10.17 10.61 -13.02
CA VAL A 127 10.81 9.30 -13.16
C VAL A 127 9.75 8.21 -13.34
N GLY A 128 10.13 7.03 -13.81
CA GLY A 128 9.23 5.88 -13.92
C GLY A 128 9.18 5.02 -12.66
N VAL A 129 8.32 4.01 -12.70
CA VAL A 129 8.02 3.10 -11.59
C VAL A 129 9.25 2.28 -11.18
N GLY A 130 10.15 1.97 -12.11
CA GLY A 130 11.43 1.32 -11.79
C GLY A 130 12.24 2.14 -10.76
N THR A 131 12.24 3.47 -10.87
CA THR A 131 12.90 4.35 -9.90
C THR A 131 12.16 4.37 -8.57
N SER A 132 10.82 4.39 -8.57
CA SER A 132 10.01 4.29 -7.36
C SER A 132 10.30 3.01 -6.56
N ILE A 133 10.44 1.88 -7.26
CA ILE A 133 10.79 0.58 -6.66
C ILE A 133 12.19 0.65 -6.03
N ARG A 134 13.17 1.23 -6.73
CA ARG A 134 14.53 1.36 -6.20
C ARG A 134 14.58 2.21 -4.93
N ASP A 135 13.84 3.30 -4.87
CA ASP A 135 13.76 4.14 -3.67
C ASP A 135 13.16 3.35 -2.49
N ALA A 136 12.01 2.71 -2.70
CA ALA A 136 11.35 1.90 -1.68
C ALA A 136 12.25 0.75 -1.18
N TYR A 137 12.89 0.05 -2.11
CA TYR A 137 13.76 -1.08 -1.79
C TYR A 137 15.08 -0.64 -1.13
N ALA A 138 15.63 0.53 -1.47
CA ALA A 138 16.80 1.08 -0.78
C ALA A 138 16.51 1.34 0.70
N VAL A 139 15.33 1.89 1.02
CA VAL A 139 14.88 2.07 2.41
C VAL A 139 14.71 0.72 3.10
N TYR A 140 14.06 -0.26 2.45
CA TYR A 140 13.91 -1.60 2.99
C TYR A 140 15.26 -2.25 3.36
N ARG A 141 16.22 -2.21 2.44
CA ARG A 141 17.57 -2.77 2.67
C ARG A 141 18.28 -2.09 3.83
N ALA A 142 18.18 -0.76 3.93
CA ALA A 142 18.79 -0.01 5.02
C ALA A 142 18.15 -0.32 6.38
N LEU A 143 16.82 -0.50 6.43
CA LEU A 143 16.14 -0.95 7.64
C LEU A 143 16.55 -2.37 8.00
N ARG A 144 16.60 -3.30 7.04
CA ARG A 144 16.96 -4.70 7.29
C ARG A 144 18.41 -4.89 7.73
N ALA A 145 19.30 -3.96 7.35
CA ALA A 145 20.69 -3.96 7.80
C ALA A 145 20.90 -3.26 9.16
N SER A 146 19.87 -2.61 9.72
CA SER A 146 19.96 -1.90 10.99
C SER A 146 19.98 -2.88 12.17
N ALA A 147 20.88 -2.67 13.13
CA ALA A 147 20.90 -3.44 14.38
C ALA A 147 19.69 -3.15 15.29
N ASP A 148 18.94 -2.08 15.02
CA ASP A 148 17.76 -1.67 15.78
C ASP A 148 16.45 -2.31 15.28
N VAL A 149 16.49 -3.02 14.15
CA VAL A 149 15.30 -3.56 13.48
C VAL A 149 15.44 -5.07 13.32
N ASP A 150 14.59 -5.83 14.00
CA ASP A 150 14.49 -7.28 13.85
C ASP A 150 13.46 -7.66 12.80
N ARG A 151 12.31 -6.96 12.79
CA ARG A 151 11.17 -7.30 11.92
C ARG A 151 10.70 -6.09 11.13
N ILE A 152 10.30 -6.34 9.88
CA ILE A 152 9.79 -5.34 8.95
C ILE A 152 8.45 -5.79 8.39
N VAL A 153 7.40 -5.04 8.70
CA VAL A 153 6.11 -5.17 8.02
C VAL A 153 6.11 -4.21 6.83
N VAL A 154 5.82 -4.69 5.63
CA VAL A 154 5.60 -3.80 4.47
C VAL A 154 4.11 -3.53 4.32
N ALA A 155 3.76 -2.27 4.10
CA ALA A 155 2.38 -1.85 3.95
C ALA A 155 2.25 -0.87 2.79
N GLY A 156 1.11 -0.89 2.11
CA GLY A 156 0.82 0.13 1.12
C GLY A 156 -0.59 0.03 0.55
N ASP A 157 -1.01 1.11 -0.09
CA ASP A 157 -2.31 1.21 -0.72
C ASP A 157 -2.18 1.45 -2.23
N SER A 158 -3.07 0.86 -3.03
CA SER A 158 -3.07 1.04 -4.49
C SER A 158 -1.67 0.81 -5.11
N ALA A 159 -1.11 1.80 -5.80
CA ALA A 159 0.26 1.80 -6.32
C ALA A 159 1.34 1.54 -5.26
N GLY A 160 1.17 1.99 -4.03
CA GLY A 160 2.08 1.69 -2.93
C GLY A 160 2.04 0.21 -2.52
N GLY A 161 0.87 -0.42 -2.66
CA GLY A 161 0.73 -1.88 -2.52
C GLY A 161 1.59 -2.65 -3.55
N TYR A 162 1.69 -2.14 -4.78
CA TYR A 162 2.61 -2.68 -5.79
C TYR A 162 4.06 -2.57 -5.35
N LEU A 163 4.49 -1.39 -4.87
CA LEU A 163 5.86 -1.19 -4.42
C LEU A 163 6.19 -2.11 -3.23
N ALA A 164 5.26 -2.30 -2.31
CA ALA A 164 5.43 -3.21 -1.16
C ALA A 164 5.58 -4.66 -1.63
N ALA A 165 4.83 -5.06 -2.65
CA ALA A 165 4.95 -6.39 -3.25
C ALA A 165 6.28 -6.55 -4.02
N LYS A 166 6.76 -5.50 -4.68
CA LYS A 166 8.07 -5.51 -5.36
C LYS A 166 9.24 -5.59 -4.39
N ILE A 167 9.10 -5.10 -3.14
CA ILE A 167 10.10 -5.35 -2.09
C ILE A 167 10.23 -6.86 -1.82
N VAL A 168 9.12 -7.60 -1.77
CA VAL A 168 9.14 -9.07 -1.59
C VAL A 168 9.91 -9.75 -2.73
N ASP A 169 9.57 -9.41 -3.98
CA ASP A 169 10.23 -9.94 -5.19
C ASP A 169 11.74 -9.64 -5.18
N TYR A 170 12.12 -8.39 -4.89
CA TYR A 170 13.52 -7.98 -4.92
C TYR A 170 14.33 -8.58 -3.78
N ALA A 171 13.76 -8.67 -2.58
CA ALA A 171 14.42 -9.32 -1.44
C ALA A 171 14.75 -10.78 -1.76
N ALA A 172 13.81 -11.51 -2.35
CA ALA A 172 14.01 -12.91 -2.75
C ALA A 172 15.11 -13.05 -3.82
N ARG A 173 15.16 -12.15 -4.82
CA ARG A 173 16.19 -12.16 -5.88
C ARG A 173 17.58 -11.87 -5.36
N ASP A 174 17.69 -10.97 -4.39
CA ASP A 174 18.97 -10.57 -3.80
C ASP A 174 19.40 -11.51 -2.66
N GLY A 175 18.61 -12.54 -2.34
CA GLY A 175 18.87 -13.46 -1.22
C GLY A 175 18.81 -12.78 0.15
N LEU A 176 18.09 -11.65 0.26
CA LEU A 176 17.82 -11.01 1.54
C LEU A 176 16.60 -11.64 2.21
N ALA A 177 16.57 -11.59 3.54
CA ALA A 177 15.37 -11.93 4.28
C ALA A 177 14.19 -11.08 3.78
N GLY A 178 13.05 -11.72 3.50
CA GLY A 178 11.81 -11.04 3.13
C GLY A 178 11.22 -10.24 4.28
N PRO A 179 10.17 -9.43 4.04
CA PRO A 179 9.42 -8.80 5.11
C PRO A 179 8.72 -9.87 5.97
N ASP A 180 8.31 -9.48 7.18
CA ASP A 180 7.72 -10.37 8.18
C ASP A 180 6.18 -10.42 8.11
N ALA A 181 5.57 -9.40 7.50
CA ALA A 181 4.14 -9.38 7.13
C ALA A 181 3.89 -8.37 6.00
N TYR A 182 2.77 -8.53 5.31
CA TYR A 182 2.30 -7.63 4.25
C TYR A 182 0.88 -7.11 4.54
N ILE A 183 0.70 -5.80 4.44
CA ILE A 183 -0.62 -5.14 4.48
C ILE A 183 -0.90 -4.46 3.13
N GLY A 184 -1.97 -4.88 2.45
CA GLY A 184 -2.43 -4.25 1.21
C GLY A 184 -3.79 -3.59 1.36
N PHE A 185 -3.87 -2.28 1.20
CA PHE A 185 -5.14 -1.55 1.12
C PHE A 185 -5.51 -1.28 -0.35
N SER A 186 -6.44 -2.05 -0.92
CA SER A 186 -6.80 -2.01 -2.33
C SER A 186 -5.57 -2.05 -3.24
N PRO A 187 -4.64 -3.01 -3.09
CA PRO A 187 -3.35 -2.93 -3.75
C PRO A 187 -3.49 -3.14 -5.26
N LEU A 188 -2.77 -2.33 -6.03
CA LEU A 188 -2.46 -2.60 -7.43
C LEU A 188 -1.31 -3.61 -7.42
N LEU A 189 -1.48 -4.78 -8.03
CA LEU A 189 -0.47 -5.84 -8.00
C LEU A 189 -0.02 -6.30 -9.38
N ASN A 190 -0.70 -5.90 -10.46
CA ASN A 190 -0.32 -6.33 -11.81
C ASN A 190 -0.27 -5.17 -12.83
N LEU A 191 0.94 -4.75 -13.22
CA LEU A 191 1.15 -3.72 -14.24
C LEU A 191 1.24 -4.29 -15.67
N SER A 192 1.05 -5.61 -15.85
CA SER A 192 1.00 -6.24 -17.17
C SER A 192 -0.14 -5.66 -18.01
N PRO A 193 0.06 -5.44 -19.33
CA PRO A 193 -1.03 -5.04 -20.22
C PRO A 193 -2.12 -6.12 -20.30
N ASP A 194 -1.76 -7.38 -20.05
CA ASP A 194 -2.70 -8.51 -20.08
C ASP A 194 -3.54 -8.64 -18.79
N ALA A 195 -3.38 -7.73 -17.83
CA ALA A 195 -4.11 -7.75 -16.57
C ALA A 195 -5.61 -7.50 -16.78
N LYS A 196 -6.40 -8.58 -16.81
CA LYS A 196 -7.84 -8.53 -17.07
C LYS A 196 -8.63 -8.06 -15.85
N ARG A 197 -8.79 -6.75 -15.73
CA ARG A 197 -9.63 -6.10 -14.72
C ARG A 197 -10.87 -5.51 -15.35
N SER A 198 -11.99 -5.58 -14.64
CA SER A 198 -13.16 -4.78 -15.00
C SER A 198 -14.04 -4.58 -13.77
N SER A 199 -14.62 -3.40 -13.64
CA SER A 199 -15.72 -3.18 -12.70
C SER A 199 -16.60 -2.01 -13.14
N LYS A 200 -17.91 -2.28 -13.25
CA LYS A 200 -18.95 -1.26 -13.47
C LYS A 200 -19.34 -0.53 -12.18
N HIS A 201 -18.91 -1.05 -11.03
CA HIS A 201 -19.25 -0.56 -9.71
C HIS A 201 -18.13 0.28 -9.08
N ASP A 202 -16.91 0.23 -9.63
CA ASP A 202 -15.81 1.07 -9.19
C ASP A 202 -16.18 2.55 -9.27
N ALA A 203 -16.05 3.23 -8.13
CA ALA A 203 -16.45 4.61 -7.95
C ALA A 203 -15.33 5.61 -8.24
N MET A 204 -14.09 5.17 -8.42
CA MET A 204 -12.92 6.05 -8.46
C MET A 204 -12.00 5.77 -9.65
N LEU A 205 -11.66 4.51 -9.91
CA LEU A 205 -10.66 4.14 -10.90
C LEU A 205 -11.28 3.85 -12.27
N PRO A 206 -10.93 4.63 -13.33
CA PRO A 206 -11.17 4.23 -14.71
C PRO A 206 -10.06 3.27 -15.16
N VAL A 207 -10.19 1.99 -14.86
CA VAL A 207 -9.11 1.01 -15.08
C VAL A 207 -8.66 0.88 -16.52
N ASP A 208 -9.57 1.08 -17.48
CA ASP A 208 -9.26 1.10 -18.92
C ASP A 208 -8.25 2.19 -19.30
N ARG A 209 -8.08 3.23 -18.45
CA ARG A 209 -7.13 4.33 -18.66
C ARG A 209 -5.74 4.06 -18.04
N LEU A 210 -5.55 2.98 -17.29
CA LEU A 210 -4.24 2.65 -16.69
C LEU A 210 -3.18 2.36 -17.77
N GLU A 211 -3.58 1.78 -18.91
CA GLU A 211 -2.66 1.53 -20.02
C GLU A 211 -2.06 2.81 -20.60
N GLU A 212 -2.80 3.92 -20.58
CA GLU A 212 -2.28 5.22 -21.02
C GLU A 212 -1.14 5.76 -20.14
N LEU A 213 -1.00 5.24 -18.91
CA LEU A 213 0.09 5.61 -18.00
C LEU A 213 1.39 4.82 -18.26
N ARG A 214 1.34 3.74 -19.06
CA ARG A 214 2.49 2.87 -19.34
C ARG A 214 3.74 3.62 -19.81
N PRO A 215 3.67 4.58 -20.76
CA PRO A 215 4.86 5.31 -21.20
C PRO A 215 5.55 6.11 -20.07
N PHE A 216 4.80 6.50 -19.03
CA PHE A 216 5.36 7.15 -17.86
C PHE A 216 5.96 6.14 -16.89
N TYR A 217 5.33 4.97 -16.73
CA TYR A 217 5.83 3.91 -15.84
C TYR A 217 7.21 3.38 -16.24
N GLU A 218 7.49 3.34 -17.54
CA GLU A 218 8.75 2.83 -18.10
C GLU A 218 9.84 3.91 -18.23
N ARG A 219 9.60 5.13 -17.75
CA ARG A 219 10.52 6.26 -17.88
C ARG A 219 11.73 6.16 -16.92
N GLY A 220 12.84 6.77 -17.32
CA GLY A 220 13.96 7.09 -16.44
C GLY A 220 15.07 6.05 -16.47
N PRO A 221 16.07 6.18 -15.59
CA PRO A 221 17.30 5.40 -15.67
C PRO A 221 17.15 3.97 -15.15
N GLU A 222 16.17 3.74 -14.28
CA GLU A 222 15.94 2.44 -13.64
C GLU A 222 14.88 1.67 -14.41
N PRO A 223 15.21 0.51 -15.02
CA PRO A 223 14.24 -0.31 -15.72
C PRO A 223 13.22 -0.88 -14.74
N LEU A 224 11.99 -1.08 -15.24
CA LEU A 224 10.94 -1.78 -14.52
C LEU A 224 11.19 -3.30 -14.62
N ASP A 225 12.11 -3.80 -13.80
CA ASP A 225 12.60 -5.18 -13.88
C ASP A 225 11.69 -6.21 -13.19
N GLY A 226 11.78 -7.44 -13.69
CA GLY A 226 11.10 -8.59 -13.13
C GLY A 226 9.67 -8.79 -13.59
N SER A 227 8.92 -9.57 -12.81
CA SER A 227 7.50 -9.74 -13.10
C SER A 227 6.78 -8.40 -12.87
N LEU A 228 6.00 -7.97 -13.86
CA LEU A 228 5.03 -6.89 -13.73
C LEU A 228 3.78 -7.34 -12.95
N ASP A 229 3.59 -8.66 -12.85
CA ASP A 229 2.53 -9.29 -12.11
C ASP A 229 3.07 -9.81 -10.77
N ALA A 230 2.86 -9.03 -9.72
CA ALA A 230 3.24 -9.41 -8.37
C ALA A 230 2.33 -10.48 -7.75
N THR A 231 1.28 -10.91 -8.47
CA THR A 231 0.40 -12.03 -8.07
C THR A 231 0.82 -13.36 -8.67
N ALA A 232 1.78 -13.36 -9.60
CA ALA A 232 2.29 -14.57 -10.23
C ALA A 232 2.95 -15.51 -9.20
N ASP A 233 2.81 -16.83 -9.39
CA ASP A 233 3.28 -17.86 -8.44
C ASP A 233 4.77 -17.73 -8.09
N ASP A 234 5.60 -17.26 -9.02
CA ASP A 234 7.03 -17.09 -8.80
C ASP A 234 7.37 -15.96 -7.82
N VAL A 235 6.46 -15.00 -7.67
CA VAL A 235 6.51 -13.93 -6.67
C VAL A 235 5.71 -14.32 -5.43
N ALA A 236 4.48 -14.82 -5.61
CA ALA A 236 3.54 -15.13 -4.54
C ALA A 236 4.13 -16.08 -3.48
N ARG A 237 4.91 -17.09 -3.89
CA ARG A 237 5.57 -18.04 -2.97
C ARG A 237 6.55 -17.41 -1.97
N HIS A 238 6.97 -16.18 -2.21
CA HIS A 238 7.95 -15.47 -1.38
C HIS A 238 7.30 -14.49 -0.40
N PHE A 239 5.97 -14.33 -0.46
CA PHE A 239 5.28 -13.42 0.46
C PHE A 239 5.29 -13.96 1.90
N PRO A 240 5.33 -13.05 2.89
CA PRO A 240 5.05 -13.38 4.28
C PRO A 240 3.53 -13.53 4.51
N PRO A 241 3.05 -13.71 5.75
CA PRO A 241 1.64 -13.57 6.04
C PRO A 241 1.04 -12.25 5.49
N VAL A 242 -0.12 -12.34 4.83
CA VAL A 242 -0.71 -11.25 4.05
C VAL A 242 -2.12 -10.92 4.53
N VAL A 243 -2.40 -9.63 4.79
CA VAL A 243 -3.78 -9.13 4.91
C VAL A 243 -4.10 -8.14 3.80
N LEU A 244 -5.23 -8.37 3.13
CA LEU A 244 -5.72 -7.58 2.01
C LEU A 244 -7.07 -6.97 2.38
N ILE A 245 -7.18 -5.65 2.34
CA ILE A 245 -8.42 -4.92 2.57
C ILE A 245 -8.83 -4.25 1.26
N CYS A 246 -9.99 -4.57 0.72
CA CYS A 246 -10.50 -3.98 -0.52
C CYS A 246 -11.88 -3.38 -0.34
N ALA A 247 -12.18 -2.34 -1.12
CA ALA A 247 -13.56 -1.96 -1.35
C ALA A 247 -14.22 -3.03 -2.22
N ARG A 248 -15.38 -3.53 -1.81
CA ARG A 248 -16.08 -4.56 -2.58
C ARG A 248 -16.51 -3.99 -3.93
N ASP A 249 -16.34 -4.81 -4.96
CA ASP A 249 -16.62 -4.50 -6.35
C ASP A 249 -15.74 -3.37 -6.93
N GLU A 250 -14.64 -3.00 -6.27
CA GLU A 250 -13.61 -2.19 -6.91
C GLU A 250 -12.84 -3.00 -7.96
N ALA A 251 -12.26 -2.33 -8.94
CA ALA A 251 -11.59 -3.02 -10.04
C ALA A 251 -10.30 -3.75 -9.60
N LEU A 252 -9.60 -3.24 -8.57
CA LEU A 252 -8.41 -3.87 -7.98
C LEU A 252 -8.73 -4.98 -6.96
N GLN A 253 -10.01 -5.26 -6.69
CA GLN A 253 -10.40 -6.47 -5.97
C GLN A 253 -9.88 -7.73 -6.69
N LYS A 254 -9.82 -7.69 -8.03
CA LYS A 254 -9.31 -8.79 -8.85
C LYS A 254 -7.86 -9.15 -8.48
N ASP A 255 -6.99 -8.15 -8.37
CA ASP A 255 -5.59 -8.31 -7.99
C ASP A 255 -5.44 -8.96 -6.62
N ALA A 256 -6.22 -8.50 -5.64
CA ALA A 256 -6.20 -9.06 -4.29
C ALA A 256 -6.64 -10.52 -4.27
N LEU A 257 -7.64 -10.88 -5.07
CA LEU A 257 -8.09 -12.27 -5.22
C LEU A 257 -7.05 -13.13 -5.95
N ASP A 258 -6.39 -12.61 -6.98
CA ASP A 258 -5.33 -13.33 -7.71
C ASP A 258 -4.13 -13.63 -6.80
N LEU A 259 -3.68 -12.63 -6.02
CA LEU A 259 -2.62 -12.84 -5.04
C LEU A 259 -3.05 -13.88 -4.01
N ARG A 260 -4.25 -13.75 -3.43
CA ARG A 260 -4.80 -14.74 -2.49
C ARG A 260 -4.72 -16.16 -3.05
N ASP A 261 -5.14 -16.35 -4.30
CA ASP A 261 -5.14 -17.68 -4.91
C ASP A 261 -3.72 -18.24 -5.06
N GLY A 262 -2.73 -17.39 -5.37
CA GLY A 262 -1.31 -17.74 -5.32
C GLY A 262 -0.81 -18.09 -3.93
N LEU A 263 -1.15 -17.28 -2.92
CA LEU A 263 -0.79 -17.52 -1.52
C LEU A 263 -1.38 -18.84 -0.99
N ASP A 264 -2.65 -19.13 -1.30
CA ASP A 264 -3.32 -20.37 -0.95
C ASP A 264 -2.62 -21.59 -1.58
N ARG A 265 -2.14 -21.49 -2.83
CA ARG A 265 -1.35 -22.56 -3.49
C ARG A 265 -0.03 -22.85 -2.77
N HIS A 266 0.56 -21.84 -2.14
CA HIS A 266 1.83 -21.96 -1.39
C HIS A 266 1.64 -22.15 0.11
N GLY A 267 0.39 -22.24 0.61
CA GLY A 267 0.11 -22.40 2.02
C GLY A 267 0.49 -21.19 2.88
N ILE A 268 0.62 -20.01 2.27
CA ILE A 268 1.00 -18.78 2.98
C ILE A 268 -0.24 -18.22 3.72
N PRO A 269 -0.14 -17.95 5.03
CA PRO A 269 -1.26 -17.39 5.79
C PRO A 269 -1.76 -16.08 5.19
N ASN A 270 -3.06 -16.00 4.91
CA ASN A 270 -3.66 -14.83 4.31
C ASN A 270 -5.11 -14.60 4.71
N GLU A 271 -5.50 -13.34 4.79
CA GLU A 271 -6.89 -12.91 4.91
C GLU A 271 -7.23 -11.82 3.89
N ILE A 272 -8.43 -11.89 3.33
CA ILE A 272 -8.98 -10.82 2.49
C ILE A 272 -10.31 -10.33 3.05
N HIS A 273 -10.43 -9.02 3.21
CA HIS A 273 -11.62 -8.34 3.71
C HIS A 273 -12.20 -7.43 2.64
N LEU A 274 -13.47 -7.65 2.30
CA LEU A 274 -14.19 -6.90 1.28
C LEU A 274 -15.26 -6.01 1.93
N TYR A 275 -15.04 -4.70 1.90
CA TYR A 275 -15.92 -3.70 2.52
C TYR A 275 -16.95 -3.15 1.53
N ALA A 276 -18.24 -3.35 1.81
CA ALA A 276 -19.32 -2.86 0.98
C ALA A 276 -19.44 -1.33 1.02
N GLY A 277 -19.77 -0.72 -0.12
CA GLY A 277 -20.11 0.70 -0.18
C GLY A 277 -18.94 1.65 0.12
N GLN A 278 -17.71 1.18 -0.07
CA GLN A 278 -16.50 1.99 0.06
C GLN A 278 -15.92 2.36 -1.30
N ILE A 279 -15.03 3.35 -1.31
CA ILE A 279 -14.26 3.76 -2.49
C ILE A 279 -12.89 3.07 -2.50
N HIS A 280 -12.21 3.14 -3.63
CA HIS A 280 -10.85 2.64 -3.77
C HIS A 280 -9.91 3.22 -2.71
N ALA A 281 -9.11 2.35 -2.08
CA ALA A 281 -8.16 2.71 -1.02
C ALA A 281 -8.78 3.51 0.13
N PHE A 282 -10.05 3.24 0.49
CA PHE A 282 -10.77 3.98 1.54
C PHE A 282 -10.04 4.12 2.89
N PRO A 283 -9.18 3.16 3.36
CA PRO A 283 -8.43 3.36 4.60
C PRO A 283 -7.47 4.55 4.52
N ALA A 284 -6.90 4.82 3.34
CA ALA A 284 -6.09 5.99 3.07
C ALA A 284 -6.94 7.20 2.67
N ALA A 285 -7.87 7.03 1.72
CA ALA A 285 -8.63 8.12 1.11
C ALA A 285 -9.59 8.81 2.08
N VAL A 286 -10.14 8.07 3.05
CA VAL A 286 -11.06 8.59 4.09
C VAL A 286 -10.74 8.02 5.47
N SER A 287 -9.46 8.13 5.84
CA SER A 287 -8.87 7.63 7.11
C SER A 287 -9.65 7.94 8.38
N ASN A 288 -10.42 9.03 8.41
CA ASN A 288 -11.23 9.42 9.57
C ASN A 288 -12.59 8.70 9.69
N SER A 289 -13.04 8.00 8.65
CA SER A 289 -14.30 7.25 8.65
C SER A 289 -14.26 6.05 9.59
N THR A 290 -15.43 5.60 10.03
CA THR A 290 -15.55 4.44 10.94
C THR A 290 -14.98 3.17 10.30
N GLN A 291 -15.33 2.92 9.04
CA GLN A 291 -14.90 1.73 8.31
C GLN A 291 -13.41 1.79 7.99
N ALA A 292 -12.85 2.96 7.69
CA ALA A 292 -11.39 3.08 7.51
C ALA A 292 -10.64 2.69 8.79
N LYS A 293 -11.10 3.17 9.95
CA LYS A 293 -10.51 2.82 11.26
C LYS A 293 -10.70 1.34 11.59
N ASP A 294 -11.86 0.78 11.28
CA ASP A 294 -12.12 -0.64 11.44
C ASP A 294 -11.21 -1.49 10.55
N ALA A 295 -11.09 -1.15 9.27
CA ALA A 295 -10.21 -1.82 8.33
C ALA A 295 -8.74 -1.80 8.76
N VAL A 296 -8.24 -0.67 9.26
CA VAL A 296 -6.89 -0.59 9.83
C VAL A 296 -6.78 -1.50 11.05
N ARG A 297 -7.75 -1.47 11.98
CA ARG A 297 -7.75 -2.33 13.17
C ARG A 297 -7.74 -3.83 12.81
N VAL A 298 -8.52 -4.23 11.82
CA VAL A 298 -8.55 -5.61 11.31
C VAL A 298 -7.19 -6.01 10.75
N ALA A 299 -6.61 -5.16 9.90
CA ALA A 299 -5.29 -5.42 9.32
C ALA A 299 -4.18 -5.51 10.39
N THR A 300 -4.18 -4.60 11.37
CA THR A 300 -3.16 -4.60 12.42
C THR A 300 -3.34 -5.74 13.42
N ALA A 301 -4.58 -6.19 13.67
CA ALA A 301 -4.84 -7.40 14.47
C ALA A 301 -4.26 -8.65 13.81
N PHE A 302 -4.53 -8.85 12.51
CA PHE A 302 -3.95 -9.97 11.75
C PHE A 302 -2.42 -9.98 11.82
N VAL A 303 -1.80 -8.81 11.60
CA VAL A 303 -0.33 -8.69 11.63
C VAL A 303 0.22 -9.00 13.03
N ARG A 304 -0.42 -8.51 14.10
CA ARG A 304 0.00 -8.82 15.47
C ARG A 304 0.01 -10.33 15.73
N ASP A 305 -1.05 -11.02 15.31
CA ASP A 305 -1.17 -12.46 15.48
C ASP A 305 -0.12 -13.22 14.67
N ALA A 306 0.13 -12.80 13.43
CA ALA A 306 1.16 -13.38 12.56
C ALA A 306 2.57 -13.22 13.15
N LEU A 307 2.92 -12.04 13.65
CA LEU A 307 4.23 -11.79 14.27
C LEU A 307 4.40 -12.56 15.59
N ALA A 308 3.33 -12.70 16.37
CA ALA A 308 3.35 -13.49 17.60
C ALA A 308 3.55 -14.99 17.33
N GLU A 309 2.93 -15.53 16.27
CA GLU A 309 3.11 -16.92 15.85
C GLU A 309 4.54 -17.19 15.37
N ALA A 310 5.09 -16.30 14.54
CA ALA A 310 6.49 -16.39 14.09
C ALA A 310 7.46 -16.40 15.29
N GLY A 311 7.27 -15.49 16.25
CA GLY A 311 8.11 -15.45 17.46
C GLY A 311 8.03 -16.72 18.32
N ARG A 312 6.87 -17.40 18.35
CA ARG A 312 6.74 -18.71 19.02
C ARG A 312 7.50 -19.80 18.28
N ALA A 313 7.45 -19.81 16.95
CA ALA A 313 8.17 -20.78 16.13
C ALA A 313 9.70 -20.63 16.28
N ASP A 314 10.20 -19.39 16.27
CA ASP A 314 11.63 -19.10 16.47
C ASP A 314 12.10 -19.60 17.83
N ALA A 315 11.34 -19.30 18.91
CA ALA A 315 11.67 -19.72 20.27
C ALA A 315 11.62 -21.24 20.47
N ALA A 316 10.81 -21.98 19.70
CA ALA A 316 10.75 -23.43 19.74
C ALA A 316 11.91 -24.10 18.97
N SER A 317 12.59 -23.35 18.10
CA SER A 317 13.69 -23.84 17.26
C SER A 317 15.10 -23.50 17.79
N ALA A 318 15.19 -22.63 18.80
CA ALA A 318 16.42 -22.20 19.48
C ALA A 318 16.76 -23.07 20.70
#